data_AF-A0A950YH98-F1
#
_entry.id   AF-A0A950YH98-F1
#
_cell.length_a   1.000
_cell.length_b   1.000
_cell.length_c   1.000
_cell.angle_alpha   90.00
_cell.angle_beta   90.00
_cell.angle_gamma   90.00
#
_symmetry.space_group_name_H-M   'P 1'
#
loop_
_entity.id
_entity.type
_entity.pdbx_description
1 polymer ?
#
loop_
_entity_poly.entity_id
_entity_poly.type
_entity_poly.pdbx_seq_one_letter_code
_entity_poly.pdbx_strand_id
1 'polypeptide(L)' 'MIATPTCPFCEADAAERVGHWGGQIITAQWRCQACGSYFEAVREDFDEAVPGQPANPPLTWPT' A
#
# COMPACT_ATOMS: atom_id res chain seq x y z
N MET A 1 7.43 -5.96 -8.27
CA MET A 1 8.45 -5.43 -7.32
C MET A 1 7.70 -4.43 -6.47
N ILE A 2 7.64 -4.62 -5.16
CA ILE A 2 6.93 -3.72 -4.23
C ILE A 2 7.79 -2.44 -4.13
N ALA A 3 7.34 -1.26 -4.61
CA ALA A 3 8.12 -0.06 -4.40
C ALA A 3 8.03 0.38 -2.93
N THR A 4 9.20 0.71 -2.37
CA THR A 4 9.31 1.33 -1.06
C THR A 4 9.21 2.85 -1.24
N PRO A 5 8.32 3.54 -0.53
CA PRO A 5 8.17 4.98 -0.66
C PRO A 5 9.34 5.74 -0.03
N THR A 6 9.73 6.85 -0.65
CA THR A 6 10.70 7.80 -0.10
C THR A 6 10.12 8.53 1.11
N CYS A 7 10.94 8.76 2.13
CA CYS A 7 10.52 9.48 3.34
C CYS A 7 10.24 10.97 3.03
N PRO A 8 9.04 11.50 3.33
CA PRO A 8 8.71 12.91 3.04
C PRO A 8 9.39 13.92 3.97
N PHE A 9 10.10 13.45 5.00
CA PHE A 9 10.72 14.33 6.01
C PHE A 9 12.22 14.50 5.82
N CYS A 10 12.90 13.47 5.31
CA CYS A 10 14.35 13.46 5.17
C CYS A 10 14.82 12.93 3.81
N GLU A 11 13.89 12.63 2.91
CA GLU A 11 14.13 12.20 1.52
C GLU A 11 14.92 10.88 1.39
N ALA A 12 15.08 10.13 2.48
CA ALA A 12 15.76 8.84 2.46
C ALA A 12 14.87 7.71 1.88
N ASP A 13 15.45 6.88 1.03
CA ASP A 13 14.87 5.62 0.51
C ASP A 13 15.08 4.45 1.49
N ALA A 14 14.80 4.69 2.76
CA ALA A 14 15.02 3.75 3.86
C ALA A 14 13.75 3.51 4.68
N ALA A 15 12.59 3.40 4.02
CA ALA A 15 11.32 3.15 4.68
C ALA A 15 11.06 1.65 4.88
N GLU A 16 10.65 1.28 6.09
CA GLU A 16 10.16 -0.05 6.45
C GLU A 16 8.65 0.01 6.66
N ARG A 17 7.93 -1.01 6.17
CA ARG A 17 6.50 -1.14 6.42
C ARG A 17 6.28 -1.71 7.83
N VAL A 18 5.61 -0.95 8.69
CA VAL A 18 5.39 -1.32 10.09
C VAL A 18 4.08 -2.10 10.28
N GLY A 19 3.09 -1.84 9.44
CA GLY A 19 1.84 -2.58 9.51
C GLY A 19 0.76 -2.08 8.56
N HIS A 20 -0.25 -2.93 8.39
CA HIS A 20 -1.48 -2.64 7.66
C HIS A 20 -2.53 -2.25 8.70
N TRP A 21 -2.58 -0.97 9.08
CA TRP A 21 -3.56 -0.54 10.07
C TRP A 21 -4.92 -0.35 9.41
N GLY A 22 -5.88 -1.19 9.83
CA GLY A 22 -7.29 -1.14 9.40
C GLY A 22 -7.52 -1.80 8.04
N GLY A 23 -8.74 -2.30 7.80
CA GLY A 23 -9.18 -2.82 6.50
C GLY A 23 -9.21 -1.78 5.36
N GLN A 24 -8.42 -0.72 5.46
CA GLN A 24 -8.25 0.30 4.45
C GLN A 24 -7.37 -0.28 3.35
N ILE A 25 -7.99 -0.56 2.21
CA ILE A 25 -7.38 -1.22 1.06
C ILE A 25 -6.24 -0.36 0.46
N ILE A 26 -6.19 0.95 0.75
CA ILE A 26 -5.44 1.93 -0.04
C ILE A 26 -4.03 2.28 0.45
N THR A 27 -3.82 2.42 1.77
CA THR A 27 -2.56 2.92 2.34
C THR A 27 -1.94 1.91 3.29
N ALA A 28 -0.63 2.07 3.55
CA ALA A 28 0.09 1.38 4.61
C ALA A 28 0.86 2.36 5.47
N GLN A 29 1.14 1.96 6.71
CA GLN A 29 1.99 2.72 7.62
C GLN A 29 3.45 2.33 7.44
N TRP A 30 4.31 3.33 7.37
CA TRP A 30 5.75 3.22 7.16
C TRP A 30 6.53 3.93 8.26
N ARG A 31 7.74 3.45 8.52
CA ARG A 31 8.74 4.07 9.39
C ARG A 31 10.04 4.25 8.64
N CYS A 32 10.58 5.45 8.65
CA CYS A 32 11.90 5.72 8.10
C CYS A 32 12.99 5.24 9.06
N GLN A 33 13.93 4.42 8.57
CA GLN A 33 15.08 3.96 9.35
C GLN A 33 16.17 5.04 9.50
N ALA A 34 16.17 6.07 8.66
CA ALA A 34 17.16 7.15 8.73
C ALA A 34 16.81 8.22 9.78
N CYS A 35 15.57 8.72 9.78
CA CYS A 35 15.13 9.78 10.70
C CYS A 35 14.16 9.31 11.79
N GLY A 36 13.66 8.07 11.72
CA GLY A 36 12.72 7.51 12.70
C GLY A 36 11.26 7.95 12.54
N SER A 37 10.96 8.86 11.60
CA SER A 37 9.60 9.37 11.39
C SER A 37 8.64 8.31 10.87
N TYR A 38 7.37 8.40 11.30
CA TYR A 38 6.26 7.59 10.81
C TYR A 38 5.46 8.38 9.77
N PHE A 39 4.99 7.71 8.71
CA PHE A 39 4.14 8.29 7.68
C PHE A 39 3.26 7.22 7.01
N GLU A 40 2.29 7.68 6.21
CA GLU A 40 1.44 6.81 5.40
C GLU A 40 1.73 7.00 3.92
N ALA A 41 1.69 5.91 3.15
CA ALA A 41 1.81 5.95 1.70
C ALA A 41 0.94 4.88 1.03
N VAL A 42 0.57 5.13 -0.22
CA VAL A 42 -0.24 4.23 -1.05
C VAL A 42 0.53 2.92 -1.30
N ARG A 43 -0.19 1.80 -1.33
CA ARG A 43 0.38 0.49 -1.68
C ARG A 43 0.27 0.28 -3.19
N GLU A 44 1.22 -0.36 -3.84
CA GLU A 44 1.07 -0.67 -5.28
C GLU A 44 0.40 -2.04 -5.52
N ASP A 45 0.45 -2.97 -4.57
CA ASP A 45 -0.15 -4.32 -4.68
C ASP A 45 -1.67 -4.38 -4.48
N PHE A 46 -2.42 -3.45 -5.07
CA PHE A 46 -3.88 -3.57 -5.12
C PHE A 46 -4.35 -4.75 -5.97
N ASP A 47 -3.54 -5.14 -6.96
CA ASP A 47 -3.86 -6.16 -7.96
C ASP A 47 -3.27 -7.54 -7.63
N GLU A 48 -2.83 -7.80 -6.40
CA GLU A 48 -2.37 -9.15 -6.05
C GLU A 48 -3.54 -10.14 -6.17
N ALA A 49 -3.51 -10.92 -7.26
CA ALA A 49 -4.54 -11.87 -7.60
C ALA A 49 -4.62 -12.94 -6.52
N VAL A 50 -5.72 -12.94 -5.75
CA VAL A 50 -6.00 -13.99 -4.78
C VAL A 50 -6.17 -15.31 -5.53
N PRO A 51 -5.32 -16.34 -5.32
CA PRO A 51 -5.44 -17.60 -6.03
C PRO A 51 -6.81 -18.24 -5.78
N GLY A 52 -7.55 -18.53 -6.85
CA GLY A 52 -8.87 -19.17 -6.78
C GLY A 52 -10.06 -18.21 -6.70
N GLN A 53 -9.85 -16.90 -6.79
CA GLN A 53 -10.95 -15.94 -6.87
C GLN A 53 -11.54 -15.91 -8.30
N PRO A 54 -12.85 -16.17 -8.49
CA PRO A 54 -13.46 -16.12 -9.82
C PRO A 54 -13.44 -14.69 -10.36
N ALA A 55 -13.28 -14.55 -11.68
CA ALA A 55 -13.38 -13.26 -12.35
C ALA A 55 -14.72 -12.58 -12.00
N ASN A 56 -14.68 -11.30 -11.64
CA ASN A 56 -15.90 -10.55 -11.37
C ASN A 56 -16.74 -10.50 -12.67
N PRO A 57 -18.03 -10.86 -12.62
CA PRO A 57 -18.89 -10.72 -13.79
C PRO A 57 -19.00 -9.24 -14.20
N PRO A 58 -19.28 -8.95 -15.49
CA PRO A 58 -19.44 -7.58 -15.94
C PRO A 58 -20.55 -6.90 -15.12
N LEU A 59 -20.23 -5.74 -14.55
CA LEU A 59 -21.21 -4.89 -13.90
C LEU A 59 -22.22 -4.46 -14.98
N THR A 60 -23.50 -4.77 -14.77
CA THR A 60 -24.61 -4.26 -15.57
C THR A 60 -25.40 -3.29 -14.70
N TRP A 61 -25.12 -2.00 -14.85
CA TRP A 61 -25.89 -0.95 -14.18
C TRP A 61 -27.29 -0.86 -14.82
N PRO A 62 -28.39 -0.88 -14.05
CA PRO A 62 -29.68 -0.50 -14.60
C PRO A 62 -29.65 1.00 -14.97
N THR A 63 -30.09 1.32 -16.20
CA THR A 63 -30.30 2.70 -16.67
C THR A 63 -31.48 3.34 -15.96
#